data_AF-A0A1B6F2D8-F1
#
_entry.id   AF-A0A1B6F2D8-F1
#
_cell.length_a   1.000
_cell.length_b   1.000
_cell.length_c   1.000
_cell.angle_alpha   90.00
_cell.angle_beta   90.00
_cell.angle_gamma   90.00
#
_symmetry.space_group_name_H-M   'P 1'
#
loop_
_entity.id
_entity.type
_entity.pdbx_description
1 polymer ?
#
loop_
_entity_poly.entity_id
_entity_poly.type
_entity_poly.pdbx_seq_one_letter_code
_entity_poly.pdbx_strand_id
1 'polypeptide(L)'
;CFFDDERPLQYFQYYTEKNCDLECGSNTSLSHCGCVPFFYPRTRDIPVCGYQQYGCYIHSIASSHDPDSSTYHKCNCLPACFEVEYRMNVANFRRNLSSSQAKVFLPDIDTNTKNNIAIVRIIYQTNRVIAQTRVAVFTFTDFLANIGGLLGLFLGFSFLSLFEIIYFLVLKYYKMRPNRRSDCDN
;
A
#
# COMPACT_ATOMS: atom_id res chain seq x y z
N CYS A 1 -0.62 -4.42 -2.52
CA CYS A 1 -0.69 -2.99 -2.25
C CYS A 1 -2.13 -2.66 -1.88
N PHE A 2 -2.38 -1.52 -1.25
CA PHE A 2 -3.74 -1.04 -1.00
C PHE A 2 -4.01 0.27 -1.76
N PHE A 3 -5.25 0.43 -2.21
CA PHE A 3 -5.80 1.73 -2.63
C PHE A 3 -6.28 2.53 -1.41
N ASP A 4 -6.42 3.84 -1.57
CA ASP A 4 -6.77 4.76 -0.48
C ASP A 4 -8.13 4.44 0.19
N ASP A 5 -9.07 3.88 -0.57
CA ASP A 5 -10.41 3.52 -0.14
C ASP A 5 -10.54 2.11 0.45
N GLU A 6 -9.57 1.23 0.19
CA GLU A 6 -9.61 -0.16 0.67
C GLU A 6 -9.28 -0.28 2.16
N ARG A 7 -8.46 0.63 2.68
CA ARG A 7 -7.98 0.59 4.06
C ARG A 7 -8.02 1.97 4.73
N PRO A 8 -9.17 2.36 5.30
CA PRO A 8 -9.28 3.60 6.04
C PRO A 8 -8.46 3.54 7.33
N LEU A 9 -7.76 4.64 7.61
CA LEU A 9 -6.96 4.84 8.82
C LEU A 9 -7.72 5.73 9.80
N GLN A 10 -7.51 5.56 11.11
CA GLN A 10 -8.24 6.29 12.15
C GLN A 10 -7.73 7.72 12.34
N TYR A 11 -6.42 7.90 12.27
CA TYR A 11 -5.70 9.14 12.56
C TYR A 11 -5.24 9.88 11.30
N PHE A 12 -5.18 9.20 10.16
CA PHE A 12 -4.71 9.74 8.89
C PHE A 12 -5.82 9.73 7.83
N GLN A 13 -5.84 10.77 6.98
CA GLN A 13 -6.86 10.92 5.93
C GLN A 13 -6.62 9.99 4.72
N TYR A 14 -5.37 9.63 4.44
CA TYR A 14 -4.98 8.84 3.28
C TYR A 14 -4.04 7.70 3.69
N TYR A 15 -4.10 6.61 2.92
CA TYR A 15 -3.32 5.42 3.22
C TYR A 15 -1.89 5.56 2.70
N THR A 16 -0.93 5.32 3.59
CA THR A 16 0.45 4.99 3.21
C THR A 16 0.94 3.88 4.11
N GLU A 17 1.94 3.13 3.66
CA GLU A 17 2.58 2.10 4.47
C GLU A 17 3.04 2.67 5.83
N LYS A 18 3.71 3.83 5.79
CA LYS A 18 4.20 4.53 7.00
C LYS A 18 3.07 4.96 7.92
N ASN A 19 1.97 5.50 7.38
CA ASN A 19 0.83 5.88 8.22
C ASN A 19 0.21 4.66 8.88
N CYS A 20 0.06 3.56 8.14
CA CYS A 20 -0.43 2.29 8.66
C CYS A 20 0.46 1.76 9.79
N ASP A 21 1.78 1.80 9.61
CA ASP A 21 2.74 1.37 10.62
C ASP A 21 2.66 2.21 11.90
N LEU A 22 2.48 3.53 11.76
CA LEU A 22 2.30 4.43 12.91
C LEU A 22 1.01 4.12 13.68
N GLU A 23 -0.09 3.82 12.99
CA GLU A 23 -1.34 3.40 13.66
C GLU A 23 -1.17 2.03 14.34
N CYS A 24 -0.52 1.10 13.66
CA CYS A 24 -0.22 -0.23 14.18
C CYS A 24 0.62 -0.14 15.46
N GLY A 25 1.70 0.65 15.47
CA GLY A 25 2.53 0.85 16.65
C GLY A 25 1.78 1.57 17.77
N SER A 26 0.92 2.54 17.45
CA SER A 26 0.05 3.21 18.43
C SER A 26 -0.92 2.22 19.10
N ASN A 27 -1.61 1.42 18.31
CA ASN A 27 -2.57 0.42 18.80
C ASN A 27 -1.88 -0.71 19.59
N THR A 28 -0.70 -1.13 19.14
CA THR A 28 0.12 -2.13 19.83
C THR A 28 0.60 -1.61 21.19
N SER A 29 1.13 -0.38 21.24
CA SER A 29 1.52 0.26 22.50
C SER A 29 0.32 0.41 23.45
N LEU A 30 -0.83 0.83 22.93
CA LEU A 30 -2.04 1.01 23.74
C LEU A 30 -2.54 -0.32 24.32
N SER A 31 -2.54 -1.39 23.52
CA SER A 31 -3.03 -2.71 23.96
C SER A 31 -2.07 -3.43 24.92
N HIS A 32 -0.76 -3.30 24.73
CA HIS A 32 0.23 -3.96 25.60
C HIS A 32 0.61 -3.14 26.84
N CYS A 33 0.70 -1.82 26.71
CA CYS A 33 1.23 -0.93 27.76
C CYS A 33 0.17 0.03 28.33
N GLY A 34 -1.03 0.09 27.75
CA GLY A 34 -2.11 0.97 28.21
C GLY A 34 -1.90 2.45 27.91
N CYS A 35 -0.89 2.81 27.11
CA CYS A 35 -0.53 4.19 26.79
C CYS A 35 0.08 4.30 25.38
N VAL A 36 0.14 5.51 24.84
CA VAL A 36 0.77 5.80 23.54
C VAL A 36 1.89 6.83 23.72
N PRO A 37 3.08 6.65 23.11
CA PRO A 37 4.16 7.63 23.18
C PRO A 37 3.76 8.98 22.58
N PHE A 38 4.35 10.07 23.08
CA PHE A 38 3.96 11.43 22.66
C PHE A 38 4.16 11.70 21.15
N PHE A 39 5.08 10.98 20.51
CA PHE A 39 5.44 11.10 19.09
C PHE A 39 4.61 10.19 18.17
N TYR A 40 3.67 9.40 18.73
CA TYR A 40 2.75 8.54 17.98
C TYR A 40 1.34 9.17 17.89
N PRO A 41 0.57 8.85 16.83
CA PRO A 41 -0.79 9.36 16.65
C PRO A 41 -1.74 8.78 17.70
N ARG A 42 -2.60 9.61 18.28
CA ARG A 42 -3.60 9.24 19.29
C ARG A 42 -4.73 10.27 19.37
N THR A 43 -5.88 9.88 19.92
CA THR A 43 -6.92 10.83 20.36
C THR A 43 -6.59 11.44 21.73
N ARG A 44 -7.30 12.52 22.11
CA ARG A 44 -7.05 13.24 23.37
C ARG A 44 -7.36 12.41 24.62
N ASP A 45 -8.22 11.41 24.50
CA ASP A 45 -8.68 10.56 25.60
C ASP A 45 -7.63 9.49 25.98
N ILE A 46 -6.67 9.24 25.09
CA ILE A 46 -5.64 8.22 25.26
C ILE A 46 -4.46 8.78 26.08
N PRO A 47 -4.05 8.11 27.18
CA PRO A 47 -2.97 8.58 28.02
C PRO A 47 -1.61 8.51 27.31
N VAL A 48 -0.79 9.51 27.55
CA VAL A 48 0.59 9.57 27.06
C VAL A 48 1.48 8.71 27.95
N CYS A 49 2.33 7.87 27.35
CA CYS A 49 3.29 7.07 28.11
C CYS A 49 4.28 7.95 28.89
N GLY A 50 4.48 7.64 30.16
CA GLY A 50 5.53 8.22 30.98
C GLY A 50 6.84 7.45 30.87
N TYR A 51 7.85 7.91 31.61
CA TYR A 51 9.18 7.28 31.63
C TYR A 51 9.14 5.83 32.13
N GLN A 52 8.25 5.51 33.09
CA GLN A 52 8.13 4.17 33.64
C GLN A 52 7.71 3.13 32.59
N GLN A 53 6.92 3.53 31.58
CA GLN A 53 6.49 2.63 30.50
C GLN A 53 7.49 2.57 29.33
N TYR A 54 8.65 3.23 29.41
CA TYR A 54 9.64 3.31 28.33
C TYR A 54 10.00 1.94 27.75
N GLY A 55 10.37 0.98 28.61
CA GLY A 55 10.74 -0.35 28.16
C GLY A 55 9.59 -1.10 27.48
N CYS A 56 8.36 -0.92 27.97
CA CYS A 56 7.18 -1.58 27.42
C CYS A 56 6.87 -1.06 26.01
N TYR A 57 6.71 0.25 25.85
CA TYR A 57 6.27 0.78 24.56
C TYR A 57 7.34 0.60 23.48
N ILE A 58 8.64 0.74 23.82
CA ILE A 58 9.74 0.51 22.86
C ILE A 58 9.73 -0.93 22.37
N HIS A 59 9.59 -1.90 23.27
CA HIS A 59 9.54 -3.31 22.88
C HIS A 59 8.27 -3.63 22.06
N SER A 60 7.12 -3.11 22.48
CA SER A 60 5.84 -3.35 21.80
C SER A 60 5.85 -2.79 20.37
N ILE A 61 6.36 -1.56 20.19
CA ILE A 61 6.47 -0.91 18.88
C ILE A 61 7.55 -1.60 18.03
N ALA A 62 8.68 -2.00 18.61
CA ALA A 62 9.66 -2.80 17.87
C ALA A 62 9.04 -4.10 17.33
N SER A 63 8.23 -4.79 18.15
CA SER A 63 7.54 -6.02 17.74
C SER A 63 6.48 -5.80 16.66
N SER A 64 5.94 -4.58 16.50
CA SER A 64 5.02 -4.28 15.40
C SER A 64 5.72 -4.04 14.06
N HIS A 65 7.03 -3.76 14.08
CA HIS A 65 7.84 -3.58 12.88
C HIS A 65 8.72 -4.79 12.55
N ASP A 66 8.75 -5.80 13.43
CA ASP A 66 9.57 -6.99 13.26
C ASP A 66 8.87 -8.01 12.35
N PRO A 67 9.41 -8.34 11.17
CA PRO A 67 8.80 -9.29 10.24
C PRO A 67 8.57 -10.69 10.84
N ASP A 68 9.36 -11.08 11.83
CA ASP A 68 9.26 -12.39 12.50
C ASP A 68 8.20 -12.42 13.61
N SER A 69 7.63 -11.26 13.96
CA SER A 69 6.62 -11.12 15.00
C SER A 69 5.20 -11.34 14.48
N SER A 70 4.37 -12.03 15.26
CA SER A 70 2.94 -12.19 14.95
C SER A 70 2.18 -10.87 14.91
N THR A 71 2.64 -9.86 15.67
CA THR A 71 2.08 -8.51 15.68
C THR A 71 2.22 -7.83 14.32
N TYR A 72 3.35 -7.99 13.64
CA TYR A 72 3.58 -7.44 12.30
C TYR A 72 2.60 -8.02 11.28
N HIS A 73 2.43 -9.35 11.28
CA HIS A 73 1.47 -10.02 10.39
C HIS A 73 0.01 -9.63 10.67
N LYS A 74 -0.33 -9.34 11.92
CA LYS A 74 -1.67 -8.85 12.29
C LYS A 74 -1.95 -7.45 11.72
N CYS A 75 -0.92 -6.60 11.60
CA CYS A 75 -1.07 -5.25 11.07
C CYS A 75 -1.17 -5.22 9.54
N ASN A 76 -0.54 -6.14 8.82
CA ASN A 76 -0.68 -6.31 7.37
C ASN A 76 -0.55 -4.99 6.57
N CYS A 77 0.41 -4.14 6.93
CA CYS A 77 0.62 -2.83 6.28
C CYS A 77 1.32 -3.02 4.92
N LEU A 78 0.53 -3.28 3.88
CA LEU A 78 1.04 -3.37 2.51
C LEU A 78 1.38 -1.98 1.95
N PRO A 79 2.30 -1.86 0.97
CA PRO A 79 2.56 -0.58 0.31
C PRO A 79 1.31 -0.02 -0.36
N ALA A 80 1.24 1.30 -0.52
CA ALA A 80 0.18 1.93 -1.30
C ALA A 80 0.34 1.58 -2.79
N CYS A 81 -0.77 1.42 -3.54
CA CYS A 81 -0.69 1.17 -4.97
C CYS A 81 -0.24 2.40 -5.76
N PHE A 82 -0.48 3.59 -5.21
CA PHE A 82 0.02 4.87 -5.71
C PHE A 82 0.98 5.47 -4.69
N GLU A 83 2.25 5.61 -5.06
CA GLU A 83 3.28 6.19 -4.20
C GLU A 83 4.20 7.11 -5.01
N VAL A 84 4.68 8.18 -4.36
CA VAL A 84 5.69 9.08 -4.90
C VAL A 84 6.98 8.92 -4.12
N GLU A 85 8.01 8.36 -4.76
CA GLU A 85 9.34 8.19 -4.18
C GLU A 85 10.25 9.37 -4.54
N TYR A 86 10.84 10.02 -3.53
CA TYR A 86 11.88 11.03 -3.72
C TYR A 86 13.26 10.46 -3.43
N ARG A 87 14.07 10.28 -4.48
CA ARG A 87 15.48 9.89 -4.33
C ARG A 87 16.33 11.10 -3.97
N MET A 88 16.92 11.08 -2.79
CA MET A 88 17.75 12.16 -2.27
C MET A 88 19.24 11.88 -2.42
N ASN A 89 19.99 12.89 -2.85
CA ASN A 89 21.45 12.89 -2.85
C ASN A 89 21.93 14.02 -1.93
N VAL A 90 22.77 13.69 -0.95
CA VAL A 90 23.26 14.66 0.03
C VAL A 90 24.67 15.09 -0.34
N ALA A 91 24.86 16.40 -0.51
CA ALA A 91 26.16 17.01 -0.75
C ALA A 91 26.52 17.94 0.41
N ASN A 92 27.60 17.61 1.12
CA ASN A 92 28.08 18.37 2.27
C ASN A 92 29.20 19.32 1.84
N PHE A 93 28.99 20.62 2.05
CA PHE A 93 29.99 21.64 1.78
C PHE A 93 30.38 22.33 3.07
N ARG A 94 31.67 22.28 3.42
CA ARG A 94 32.20 23.12 4.49
C ARG A 94 32.16 24.57 4.01
N ARG A 95 31.27 25.37 4.59
CA ARG A 95 31.27 26.81 4.39
C ARG A 95 31.91 27.48 5.60
N ASN A 96 32.93 28.29 5.35
CA ASN A 96 33.38 29.28 6.32
C ASN A 96 32.34 30.39 6.32
N LEU A 97 31.29 30.21 7.12
CA LEU A 97 30.23 31.18 7.21
C LEU A 97 30.75 32.38 7.99
N SER A 98 31.12 33.44 7.26
CA SER A 98 31.49 34.71 7.88
C SER A 98 30.29 35.22 8.68
N SER A 99 30.56 35.77 9.86
CA SER A 99 29.57 36.42 10.73
C SER A 99 28.73 37.46 10.00
N SER A 100 29.31 38.15 9.00
CA SER A 100 28.61 39.10 8.14
C SER A 100 27.59 38.46 7.19
N GLN A 101 27.85 37.25 6.67
CA GLN A 101 26.93 36.54 5.78
C GLN A 101 25.79 35.89 6.57
N ALA A 102 26.06 35.40 7.78
CA ALA A 102 25.03 34.89 8.68
C ALA A 102 24.01 35.97 9.07
N LYS A 103 24.47 37.20 9.36
CA LYS A 103 23.60 38.35 9.69
C LYS A 103 22.63 38.77 8.58
N VAL A 104 22.97 38.50 7.30
CA VAL A 104 22.07 38.80 6.17
C VAL A 104 20.83 37.89 6.17
N PHE A 105 21.00 36.62 6.54
CA PHE A 105 19.89 35.66 6.61
C PHE A 105 19.20 35.64 7.98
N LEU A 106 19.95 35.95 9.04
CA LEU A 106 19.51 35.87 10.44
C LEU A 106 20.05 37.09 11.22
N PRO A 107 19.33 38.23 11.17
CA PRO A 107 19.82 39.51 11.67
C PRO A 107 20.06 39.54 13.19
N ASP A 108 19.34 38.72 13.97
CA ASP A 108 19.48 38.62 15.44
C ASP A 108 20.50 37.57 15.91
N ILE A 109 21.30 36.99 15.01
CA ILE A 109 22.28 35.98 15.42
C ILE A 109 23.47 36.61 16.16
N ASP A 110 23.73 36.11 17.37
CA ASP A 110 24.96 36.36 18.10
C ASP A 110 26.14 35.68 17.41
N THR A 111 26.91 36.51 16.70
CA THR A 111 28.08 36.12 15.91
C THR A 111 29.27 35.64 16.75
N ASN A 112 29.18 35.70 18.08
CA ASN A 112 30.20 35.11 18.96
C ASN A 112 30.13 33.57 18.97
N THR A 113 28.99 32.99 18.63
CA THR A 113 28.78 31.53 18.56
C THR A 113 29.16 31.00 17.17
N LYS A 114 30.46 30.98 16.86
CA LYS A 114 31.00 30.66 15.52
C LYS A 114 30.65 29.26 14.97
N ASN A 115 30.06 28.36 15.76
CA ASN A 115 29.98 26.92 15.42
C ASN A 115 28.56 26.31 15.39
N ASN A 116 27.48 27.09 15.52
CA ASN A 116 26.13 26.54 15.67
C ASN A 116 25.21 26.74 14.45
N ILE A 117 25.75 27.06 13.28
CA ILE A 117 24.95 27.38 12.09
C ILE A 117 25.16 26.32 11.02
N ALA A 118 24.07 25.66 10.61
CA ALA A 118 24.02 24.78 9.45
C ALA A 118 23.04 25.37 8.42
N ILE A 119 23.45 25.40 7.15
CA ILE A 119 22.59 25.83 6.05
C ILE A 119 22.21 24.60 5.24
N VAL A 120 20.92 24.27 5.24
CA VAL A 120 20.36 23.18 4.43
C VAL A 120 19.65 23.80 3.23
N ARG A 121 20.06 23.41 2.03
CA ARG A 121 19.39 23.81 0.78
C ARG A 121 18.80 22.59 0.11
N ILE A 122 17.48 22.56 -0.02
CA ILE A 122 16.73 21.50 -0.68
C ILE A 122 16.40 21.99 -2.09
N ILE A 123 16.88 21.28 -3.11
CA ILE A 123 16.63 21.58 -4.52
C ILE A 123 16.36 20.29 -5.28
N TYR A 124 15.48 20.36 -6.28
CA TYR A 124 15.32 19.27 -7.24
C TYR A 124 16.56 19.18 -8.12
N GLN A 125 17.13 17.97 -8.24
CA GLN A 125 18.30 17.74 -9.09
C GLN A 125 17.95 17.90 -10.58
N THR A 126 16.73 17.53 -10.96
CA THR A 126 16.20 17.66 -12.32
C THR A 126 14.74 18.11 -12.26
N ASN A 127 14.24 18.65 -13.38
CA ASN A 127 12.84 19.07 -13.54
C ASN A 127 11.95 17.96 -14.13
N ARG A 128 12.35 16.69 -14.00
CA ARG A 128 11.66 15.54 -14.60
C ARG A 128 11.15 14.60 -13.52
N VAL A 129 9.98 14.03 -13.75
CA VAL A 129 9.38 12.98 -12.91
C VAL A 129 9.36 11.69 -13.72
N ILE A 130 9.82 10.59 -13.13
CA ILE A 130 9.75 9.25 -13.74
C ILE A 130 8.48 8.60 -13.22
N ALA A 131 7.53 8.31 -14.10
CA ALA A 131 6.34 7.55 -13.78
C ALA A 131 6.55 6.07 -14.14
N GLN A 132 6.22 5.17 -13.21
CA GLN A 132 6.27 3.73 -13.43
C GLN A 132 4.92 3.13 -13.05
N THR A 133 4.32 2.34 -13.94
CA THR A 133 3.08 1.63 -13.68
C THR A 133 3.28 0.14 -13.97
N ARG A 134 2.65 -0.72 -13.17
CA ARG A 134 2.64 -2.17 -13.41
C ARG A 134 1.33 -2.54 -14.08
N VAL A 135 1.43 -3.19 -15.24
CA VAL A 135 0.28 -3.70 -16.00
C VAL A 135 0.37 -5.22 -16.12
N ALA A 136 -0.77 -5.89 -16.17
CA ALA A 136 -0.80 -7.34 -16.37
C ALA A 136 -0.23 -7.67 -17.76
N VAL A 137 0.74 -8.59 -17.81
CA VAL A 137 1.37 -9.02 -19.07
C VAL A 137 0.42 -9.86 -19.91
N PHE A 138 -0.49 -10.59 -19.26
CA PHE A 138 -1.45 -11.47 -19.90
C PHE A 138 -2.83 -11.27 -19.27
N THR A 139 -3.77 -10.82 -20.08
CA THR A 139 -5.16 -10.61 -19.65
C THR A 139 -6.02 -11.83 -19.99
N PHE A 140 -7.20 -11.94 -19.35
CA PHE A 140 -8.16 -12.99 -19.68
C PHE A 140 -8.61 -12.93 -21.15
N THR A 141 -8.69 -11.73 -21.71
CA THR A 141 -8.98 -11.53 -23.14
C THR A 141 -7.86 -12.07 -24.03
N ASP A 142 -6.59 -11.91 -23.64
CA ASP A 142 -5.46 -12.49 -24.37
C ASP A 142 -5.48 -14.02 -24.31
N PHE A 143 -5.82 -14.57 -23.16
CA PHE A 143 -6.00 -16.02 -23.00
C PHE A 143 -7.05 -16.57 -23.97
N LEU A 144 -8.23 -15.95 -23.97
CA LEU A 144 -9.35 -16.39 -24.80
C LEU A 144 -9.06 -16.18 -26.29
N ALA A 145 -8.38 -15.09 -26.65
CA ALA A 145 -7.95 -14.82 -28.02
C ALA A 145 -6.96 -15.88 -28.53
N ASN A 146 -6.01 -16.32 -27.70
CA ASN A 146 -5.04 -17.35 -28.07
C ASN A 146 -5.71 -18.71 -28.28
N ILE A 147 -6.61 -19.12 -27.37
CA ILE A 147 -7.38 -20.36 -27.53
C ILE A 147 -8.28 -20.28 -28.77
N GLY A 148 -9.03 -19.18 -28.91
CA GLY A 148 -9.93 -18.97 -30.05
C GLY A 148 -9.18 -18.94 -31.37
N GLY A 149 -8.00 -18.32 -31.42
CA GLY A 149 -7.13 -18.30 -32.60
C GLY A 149 -6.63 -19.68 -32.99
N LEU A 150 -6.18 -20.49 -32.02
CA LEU A 150 -5.73 -21.87 -32.28
C LEU A 150 -6.89 -22.76 -32.73
N LEU A 151 -8.04 -22.72 -32.05
CA LEU A 151 -9.21 -23.52 -32.41
C LEU A 151 -9.79 -23.10 -33.77
N GLY A 152 -9.82 -21.79 -34.07
CA GLY A 152 -10.27 -21.26 -35.35
C GLY A 152 -9.36 -21.65 -36.51
N LEU A 153 -8.04 -21.63 -36.31
CA LEU A 153 -7.06 -21.98 -37.34
C LEU A 153 -7.02 -23.50 -37.63
N PHE A 154 -7.01 -24.33 -36.58
CA PHE A 154 -6.83 -25.78 -36.75
C PHE A 154 -8.14 -26.56 -36.95
N LEU A 155 -9.23 -26.14 -36.31
CA LEU A 155 -10.51 -26.86 -36.36
C LEU A 155 -11.58 -26.11 -37.16
N GLY A 156 -11.34 -24.87 -37.58
CA GLY A 156 -12.38 -24.00 -38.12
C GLY A 156 -13.48 -23.68 -37.10
N PHE A 157 -13.20 -23.92 -35.80
CA PHE A 157 -14.17 -23.77 -34.73
C PHE A 157 -14.35 -22.29 -34.39
N SER A 158 -15.60 -21.82 -34.41
CA SER A 158 -15.95 -20.42 -34.11
C SER A 158 -16.87 -20.32 -32.90
N PHE A 159 -17.05 -19.10 -32.40
CA PHE A 159 -17.98 -18.83 -31.30
C PHE A 159 -19.42 -19.22 -31.66
N LEU A 160 -19.83 -19.08 -32.93
CA LEU A 160 -21.15 -19.54 -33.38
C LEU A 160 -21.26 -21.07 -33.34
N SER A 161 -20.19 -21.77 -33.71
CA SER A 161 -20.12 -23.24 -33.64
C SER A 161 -20.28 -23.77 -32.20
N LEU A 162 -19.81 -23.02 -31.19
CA LEU A 162 -20.03 -23.36 -29.78
C LEU A 162 -21.52 -23.36 -29.41
N PHE A 163 -22.26 -22.32 -29.84
CA PHE A 163 -23.69 -22.22 -29.59
C PHE A 163 -24.49 -23.31 -30.29
N GLU A 164 -24.09 -23.70 -31.50
CA GLU A 164 -24.71 -24.82 -32.21
C GLU A 164 -24.53 -26.14 -31.44
N ILE A 165 -23.31 -26.42 -30.94
CA ILE A 165 -23.06 -27.62 -30.12
C ILE A 165 -23.92 -27.62 -28.86
N ILE A 166 -23.99 -26.48 -28.15
CA ILE A 166 -24.81 -26.35 -26.95
C ILE A 166 -26.29 -26.56 -27.29
N TYR A 167 -26.79 -25.94 -28.36
CA TYR A 167 -28.17 -26.10 -28.83
C TYR A 167 -28.51 -27.56 -29.10
N PHE A 168 -27.66 -28.28 -29.85
CA PHE A 168 -27.88 -29.70 -30.13
C PHE A 168 -27.78 -30.58 -28.88
N LEU A 169 -26.84 -30.29 -27.97
CA LEU A 169 -26.73 -31.02 -26.69
C LEU A 169 -27.95 -30.83 -25.80
N VAL A 170 -28.46 -29.60 -25.68
CA VAL A 170 -29.66 -29.27 -24.92
C VAL A 170 -30.88 -29.97 -25.52
N LEU A 171 -31.05 -29.88 -26.84
CA LEU A 171 -32.18 -30.52 -27.53
C LEU A 171 -32.13 -32.04 -27.41
N LYS A 172 -30.93 -32.63 -27.50
CA LYS A 172 -30.71 -34.06 -27.26
C LYS A 172 -30.99 -34.45 -25.81
N TYR A 173 -30.58 -33.64 -24.83
CA TYR A 173 -30.85 -33.87 -23.41
C TYR A 173 -32.36 -33.82 -23.08
N TYR A 174 -33.09 -32.83 -23.60
CA TYR A 174 -34.54 -32.76 -23.43
C TYR A 174 -35.28 -33.92 -24.10
N LYS A 175 -34.82 -34.37 -25.27
CA LYS A 175 -35.40 -35.54 -25.95
C LYS A 175 -35.06 -36.86 -25.24
N MET A 176 -33.95 -36.92 -24.49
CA MET A 176 -33.55 -38.08 -23.68
C MET A 176 -34.17 -38.10 -22.28
N ARG A 177 -34.80 -37.03 -21.79
CA ARG A 177 -35.68 -37.11 -20.61
C ARG A 177 -36.91 -37.94 -20.99
N PRO A 178 -37.09 -39.17 -20.46
CA PRO A 178 -38.30 -39.93 -20.70
C PRO A 178 -39.45 -39.16 -20.06
N ASN A 179 -40.51 -38.95 -20.83
CA ASN A 179 -41.79 -38.54 -20.30
C ASN A 179 -42.23 -39.63 -19.30
N ARG A 180 -42.04 -39.41 -17.99
CA ARG A 180 -42.82 -40.11 -16.96
C ARG A 180 -44.26 -39.61 -17.03
N ARG A 181 -44.95 -39.92 -18.13
CA ARG A 181 -46.39 -40.11 -18.15
C ARG A 181 -46.60 -41.61 -18.29
N SER A 182 -46.56 -42.28 -17.16
CA SER A 182 -47.25 -43.55 -17.01
C SER A 182 -48.73 -43.23 -16.92
N ASP A 183 -49.45 -43.65 -17.96
CA ASP A 183 -50.88 -43.98 -17.90
C ASP A 183 -51.20 -44.69 -16.59
N CYS A 184 -52.20 -44.19 -15.87
CA CYS A 184 -53.05 -45.00 -15.02
C CYS A 184 -54.49 -44.72 -15.46
N ASP A 185 -54.90 -45.40 -16.52
CA ASP A 185 -56.31 -45.76 -16.73
C ASP A 185 -56.63 -46.93 -15.79
N ASN A 186 -57.46 -46.66 -14.78
CA ASN A 186 -58.51 -47.54 -14.24
C ASN A 186 -59.36 -46.77 -13.23
#